data_AF-A0A7V9B0A3-F1
#
_entry.id   AF-A0A7V9B0A3-F1
#
_cell.length_a   1.000
_cell.length_b   1.000
_cell.length_c   1.000
_cell.angle_alpha   90.00
_cell.angle_beta   90.00
_cell.angle_gamma   90.00
#
_symmetry.space_group_name_H-M   'P 1'
#
loop_
_entity.id
_entity.type
_entity.pdbx_description
1 polymer ?
#
loop_
_entity_poly.entity_id
_entity_poly.type
_entity_poly.pdbx_seq_one_letter_code
_entity_poly.pdbx_strand_id
1 'polypeptide(L)'
;MSVRLLRRWDGDQRGEGVADGAWLADDVRRLLAALGEKNWVAEAPENHLLPHLQPLCDDATTPWTLVATDTVESVFVISLDWSGQPATMRRLRMDVFALLGAIAESVSYIHQRVGDEIIHYDVVSGMLDGDTAFHPHGHLIELHVSGVDVPVLCAGPQVISGAQGGIDTTQGGSLGDDRFDKSDQ
;
A
#
# COMPACT_ATOMS: atom_id res chain seq x y z
N MET A 1 16.07 -5.45 -29.14
CA MET A 1 15.21 -5.61 -27.95
C MET A 1 14.68 -4.25 -27.58
N SER A 2 13.37 -4.02 -27.72
CA SER A 2 12.76 -2.72 -27.44
C SER A 2 12.34 -2.71 -25.96
N VAL A 3 12.98 -1.87 -25.17
CA VAL A 3 12.56 -1.61 -23.78
C VAL A 3 11.23 -0.90 -23.84
N ARG A 4 10.14 -1.58 -23.48
CA ARG A 4 8.87 -0.91 -23.21
C ARG A 4 9.05 -0.11 -21.92
N LEU A 5 9.36 1.17 -22.07
CA LEU A 5 9.17 2.16 -21.01
C LEU A 5 7.68 2.13 -20.65
N LEU A 6 7.35 1.47 -19.55
CA LEU A 6 6.05 1.65 -18.90
C LEU A 6 5.88 3.15 -18.72
N ARG A 7 4.85 3.74 -19.35
CA ARG A 7 4.55 5.16 -19.20
C ARG A 7 4.32 5.41 -17.71
N ARG A 8 5.29 6.05 -17.07
CA ARG A 8 5.11 6.70 -15.77
C ARG A 8 3.96 7.67 -15.95
N TRP A 9 2.92 7.53 -15.13
CA TRP A 9 1.74 8.41 -14.98
C TRP A 9 1.65 9.48 -16.08
N ASP A 10 0.91 9.18 -17.17
CA ASP A 10 0.88 9.94 -18.43
C ASP A 10 1.19 11.44 -18.25
N GLY A 11 2.46 11.84 -18.46
CA GLY A 11 2.87 13.25 -18.49
C GLY A 11 4.10 13.64 -17.67
N ASP A 12 4.62 12.81 -16.77
CA ASP A 12 5.84 13.15 -16.04
C ASP A 12 7.12 12.91 -16.87
N GLN A 13 7.55 13.95 -17.58
CA GLN A 13 8.83 13.97 -18.30
C GLN A 13 10.02 14.41 -17.43
N ARG A 14 9.77 14.95 -16.22
CA ARG A 14 10.83 15.57 -15.41
C ARG A 14 11.75 14.52 -14.81
N GLY A 15 11.22 13.34 -14.50
CA GLY A 15 12.03 12.30 -13.84
C GLY A 15 12.21 12.53 -12.35
N GLU A 16 12.04 13.75 -11.87
CA GLU A 16 12.32 14.22 -10.51
C GLU A 16 11.10 14.81 -9.79
N GLY A 17 11.23 15.02 -8.48
CA GLY A 17 10.21 15.66 -7.64
C GLY A 17 10.00 17.14 -8.00
N VAL A 18 8.82 17.67 -7.66
CA VAL A 18 8.46 19.08 -7.94
C VAL A 18 8.78 20.04 -6.79
N ALA A 19 9.16 19.51 -5.62
CA ALA A 19 9.50 20.26 -4.42
C ALA A 19 10.36 19.36 -3.49
N ASP A 20 10.99 19.97 -2.49
CA ASP A 20 11.63 19.22 -1.39
C ASP A 20 10.62 18.78 -0.32
N GLY A 21 11.08 17.92 0.60
CA GLY A 21 10.30 17.42 1.72
C GLY A 21 10.56 18.14 3.04
N ALA A 22 11.09 19.37 3.03
CA ALA A 22 11.62 20.02 4.23
C ALA A 22 10.60 20.14 5.37
N TRP A 23 9.30 20.23 5.05
CA TRP A 23 8.22 20.37 6.03
C TRP A 23 8.13 19.21 7.05
N LEU A 24 8.64 18.02 6.73
CA LEU A 24 8.66 16.84 7.62
C LEU A 24 10.08 16.39 7.99
N ALA A 25 11.11 17.05 7.47
CA ALA A 25 12.48 16.57 7.62
C ALA A 25 12.95 16.53 9.08
N ASP A 26 12.45 17.44 9.92
CA ASP A 26 12.78 17.50 11.34
C ASP A 26 12.14 16.33 12.11
N ASP A 27 10.87 16.00 11.84
CA ASP A 27 10.19 14.87 12.47
C ASP A 27 10.78 13.52 12.05
N VAL A 28 11.16 13.37 10.77
CA VAL A 28 11.90 12.18 10.32
C VAL A 28 13.26 12.07 11.02
N ARG A 29 13.96 13.18 11.25
CA ARG A 29 15.22 13.18 12.02
C ARG A 29 15.01 12.83 13.49
N ARG A 30 13.88 13.23 14.09
CA ARG A 30 13.51 12.83 15.47
C ARG A 30 13.24 11.33 15.56
N LEU A 31 12.52 10.76 14.60
CA LEU A 31 12.33 9.30 14.53
C LEU A 31 13.67 8.58 14.40
N LEU A 32 14.54 9.02 13.49
CA LEU A 32 15.87 8.43 13.34
C LEU A 32 16.71 8.50 14.63
N ALA A 33 16.65 9.61 15.34
CA ALA A 33 17.35 9.75 16.63
C ALA A 33 16.78 8.78 17.68
N ALA A 34 15.45 8.68 17.79
CA ALA A 34 14.79 7.79 18.74
C ALA A 34 15.09 6.31 18.47
N LEU A 35 15.17 5.89 17.20
CA LEU A 35 15.60 4.54 16.81
C LEU A 35 17.01 4.18 17.27
N GLY A 36 17.88 5.17 17.49
CA GLY A 36 19.24 4.97 17.99
C GLY A 36 19.34 4.89 19.51
N GLU A 37 18.24 5.15 20.24
CA GLU A 37 18.23 5.11 21.70
C GLU A 37 18.24 3.67 22.23
N LYS A 38 18.83 3.50 23.42
CA LYS A 38 18.75 2.21 24.12
C LYS A 38 17.30 1.96 24.53
N ASN A 39 16.88 0.71 24.43
CA ASN A 39 15.53 0.27 24.82
C ASN A 39 14.40 0.92 24.01
N TRP A 40 14.65 1.26 22.73
CA TRP A 40 13.58 1.67 21.81
C TRP A 40 12.46 0.63 21.74
N VAL A 41 12.80 -0.67 21.68
CA VAL A 41 11.79 -1.73 21.70
C VAL A 41 11.27 -1.92 23.12
N ALA A 42 10.03 -1.48 23.37
CA ALA A 42 9.46 -1.39 24.72
C ALA A 42 9.01 -2.72 25.31
N GLU A 43 8.41 -3.59 24.51
CA GLU A 43 7.78 -4.83 24.97
C GLU A 43 7.84 -5.93 23.92
N ALA A 44 7.52 -7.17 24.33
CA ALA A 44 7.49 -8.30 23.42
C ALA A 44 6.39 -8.11 22.36
N PRO A 45 6.72 -8.05 21.06
CA PRO A 45 5.77 -7.72 20.01
C PRO A 45 4.65 -8.76 19.88
N GLU A 46 4.88 -10.01 20.27
CA GLU A 46 3.85 -11.05 20.31
C GLU A 46 2.76 -10.78 21.34
N ASN A 47 3.09 -10.10 22.44
CA ASN A 47 2.11 -9.78 23.47
C ASN A 47 1.35 -8.49 23.16
N HIS A 48 1.96 -7.59 22.38
CA HIS A 48 1.38 -6.29 22.06
C HIS A 48 0.72 -6.26 20.68
N LEU A 49 1.44 -6.61 19.62
CA LEU A 49 0.99 -6.44 18.23
C LEU A 49 0.12 -7.60 17.76
N LEU A 50 0.52 -8.84 18.05
CA LEU A 50 -0.18 -10.03 17.54
C LEU A 50 -1.67 -10.10 17.95
N PRO A 51 -2.08 -9.71 19.18
CA PRO A 51 -3.50 -9.68 19.56
C PRO A 51 -4.37 -8.76 18.67
N HIS A 52 -3.76 -7.77 18.02
CA HIS A 52 -4.45 -6.87 17.09
C HIS A 52 -4.43 -7.39 15.64
N LEU A 53 -3.40 -8.14 15.25
CA LEU A 53 -3.27 -8.70 13.90
C LEU A 53 -4.05 -10.00 13.73
N GLN A 54 -4.04 -10.88 14.73
CA GLN A 54 -4.63 -12.21 14.64
C GLN A 54 -6.13 -12.15 14.27
N PRO A 55 -6.97 -11.28 14.90
CA PRO A 55 -8.38 -11.21 14.54
C PRO A 55 -8.61 -10.80 13.08
N LEU A 56 -7.74 -9.95 12.51
CA LEU A 56 -7.83 -9.56 11.11
C LEU A 56 -7.49 -10.72 10.18
N CYS A 57 -6.52 -11.56 10.55
CA CYS A 57 -6.12 -12.72 9.77
C CYS A 57 -7.08 -13.91 9.93
N ASP A 58 -7.80 -13.99 11.05
CA ASP A 58 -8.82 -15.02 11.30
C ASP A 58 -10.18 -14.67 10.65
N ASP A 59 -10.40 -13.38 10.35
CA ASP A 59 -11.60 -12.91 9.66
C ASP A 59 -11.51 -13.24 8.16
N ALA A 60 -12.32 -14.22 7.74
CA ALA A 60 -12.43 -14.69 6.36
C ALA A 60 -12.89 -13.61 5.35
N THR A 61 -13.31 -12.42 5.80
CA THR A 61 -13.63 -11.29 4.94
C THR A 61 -12.43 -10.43 4.57
N THR A 62 -11.29 -10.60 5.27
CA THR A 62 -10.04 -9.92 4.93
C THR A 62 -9.23 -10.75 3.94
N PRO A 63 -8.28 -10.14 3.20
CA PRO A 63 -7.46 -10.86 2.24
C PRO A 63 -6.25 -11.55 2.89
N TRP A 64 -6.13 -11.54 4.22
CA TRP A 64 -4.93 -11.91 4.95
C TRP A 64 -5.04 -13.29 5.57
N THR A 65 -3.96 -14.05 5.51
CA THR A 65 -3.81 -15.28 6.28
C THR A 65 -2.45 -15.23 6.97
N LEU A 66 -2.46 -15.37 8.30
CA LEU A 66 -1.23 -15.43 9.08
C LEU A 66 -0.58 -16.80 8.89
N VAL A 67 0.65 -16.81 8.36
CA VAL A 67 1.41 -18.04 8.11
C VAL A 67 2.30 -18.35 9.31
N ALA A 68 3.07 -17.35 9.76
CA ALA A 68 3.99 -17.49 10.89
C ALA A 68 4.33 -16.12 11.48
N THR A 69 4.76 -16.14 12.74
CA THR A 69 5.46 -15.02 13.36
C THR A 69 6.73 -15.53 14.01
N ASP A 70 7.76 -14.69 14.03
CA ASP A 70 9.03 -14.95 14.72
C ASP A 70 9.60 -13.63 15.24
N THR A 71 10.55 -13.71 16.18
CA THR A 71 11.33 -12.56 16.62
C THR A 71 12.81 -12.85 16.42
N VAL A 72 13.41 -12.13 15.48
CA VAL A 72 14.85 -12.23 15.18
C VAL A 72 15.52 -11.00 15.76
N GLU A 73 16.35 -11.22 16.78
CA GLU A 73 16.93 -10.15 17.61
C GLU A 73 15.84 -9.26 18.23
N SER A 74 15.62 -8.07 17.66
CA SER A 74 14.60 -7.10 18.10
C SER A 74 13.56 -6.81 17.02
N VAL A 75 13.54 -7.59 15.93
CA VAL A 75 12.63 -7.42 14.80
C VAL A 75 11.55 -8.48 14.85
N PHE A 76 10.29 -8.04 14.86
CA PHE A 76 9.14 -8.91 14.75
C PHE A 76 8.87 -9.26 13.29
N VAL A 77 9.13 -10.51 12.92
CA VAL A 77 8.94 -11.01 11.56
C VAL A 77 7.53 -11.59 11.45
N ILE A 78 6.74 -11.08 10.51
CA ILE A 78 5.37 -11.51 10.26
C ILE A 78 5.28 -12.03 8.84
N SER A 79 4.97 -13.31 8.67
CA SER A 79 4.74 -13.92 7.37
C SER A 79 3.24 -14.07 7.10
N LEU A 80 2.78 -13.50 5.98
CA LEU A 80 1.39 -13.50 5.56
C LEU A 80 1.23 -13.99 4.13
N ASP A 81 0.15 -14.72 3.86
CA ASP A 81 -0.38 -14.87 2.52
C ASP A 81 -1.42 -13.78 2.24
N TRP A 82 -1.40 -13.26 1.01
CA TRP A 82 -2.37 -12.27 0.54
C TRP A 82 -3.18 -12.77 -0.65
N SER A 83 -4.50 -12.64 -0.55
CA SER A 83 -5.45 -13.14 -1.56
C SER A 83 -6.33 -12.03 -2.19
N GLY A 84 -6.00 -10.76 -1.95
CA GLY A 84 -6.83 -9.63 -2.33
C GLY A 84 -7.09 -9.50 -3.84
N GLN A 85 -8.31 -9.08 -4.19
CA GLN A 85 -8.74 -8.91 -5.57
C GLN A 85 -9.27 -7.49 -5.86
N PRO A 86 -8.94 -6.90 -7.02
CA PRO A 86 -8.06 -7.44 -8.07
C PRO A 86 -6.59 -7.49 -7.62
N ALA A 87 -5.89 -8.56 -7.99
CA ALA A 87 -4.47 -8.77 -7.70
C ALA A 87 -3.60 -7.70 -8.40
N THR A 88 -3.42 -6.56 -7.74
CA THR A 88 -2.63 -5.42 -8.23
C THR A 88 -1.76 -4.88 -7.11
N MET A 89 -0.57 -4.38 -7.44
CA MET A 89 0.32 -3.78 -6.45
C MET A 89 -0.33 -2.62 -5.68
N ARG A 90 -1.21 -1.85 -6.35
CA ARG A 90 -1.97 -0.78 -5.68
C ARG A 90 -2.88 -1.34 -4.59
N ARG A 91 -3.64 -2.39 -4.89
CA ARG A 91 -4.56 -3.01 -3.93
C ARG A 91 -3.81 -3.67 -2.79
N LEU A 92 -2.73 -4.41 -3.08
CA LEU A 92 -1.86 -4.96 -2.06
C LEU A 92 -1.36 -3.88 -1.09
N ARG A 93 -0.83 -2.76 -1.60
CA ARG A 93 -0.39 -1.65 -0.73
C ARG A 93 -1.51 -1.11 0.12
N MET A 94 -2.72 -0.92 -0.43
CA MET A 94 -3.86 -0.44 0.36
C MET A 94 -4.18 -1.41 1.51
N ASP A 95 -4.21 -2.71 1.22
CA ASP A 95 -4.50 -3.73 2.22
C ASP A 95 -3.39 -3.80 3.28
N VAL A 96 -2.11 -3.66 2.88
CA VAL A 96 -0.96 -3.64 3.81
C VAL A 96 -1.04 -2.44 4.74
N PHE A 97 -1.32 -1.25 4.21
CA PHE A 97 -1.47 -0.05 5.04
C PHE A 97 -2.67 -0.15 6.00
N ALA A 98 -3.77 -0.80 5.58
CA ALA A 98 -4.90 -1.07 6.47
C ALA A 98 -4.51 -2.03 7.60
N LEU A 99 -3.77 -3.09 7.29
CA LEU A 99 -3.26 -4.04 8.29
C LEU A 99 -2.28 -3.37 9.27
N LEU A 100 -1.29 -2.65 8.75
CA LEU A 100 -0.31 -1.92 9.57
C LEU A 100 -0.99 -0.85 10.43
N GLY A 101 -2.04 -0.21 9.92
CA GLY A 101 -2.84 0.75 10.68
C GLY A 101 -3.49 0.17 11.93
N ALA A 102 -3.71 -1.15 12.01
CA ALA A 102 -4.26 -1.80 13.20
C ALA A 102 -3.26 -1.93 14.35
N ILE A 103 -1.96 -1.80 14.05
CA ILE A 103 -0.84 -1.87 15.02
C ILE A 103 0.02 -0.60 15.01
N ALA A 104 -0.38 0.41 14.23
CA ALA A 104 0.34 1.65 14.11
C ALA A 104 0.21 2.45 15.41
N GLU A 105 1.33 2.99 15.88
CA GLU A 105 1.40 3.99 16.93
C GLU A 105 1.48 5.39 16.28
N SER A 106 1.86 6.42 17.04
CA SER A 106 1.79 7.82 16.57
C SER A 106 2.70 8.13 15.39
N VAL A 107 3.81 7.41 15.23
CA VAL A 107 4.72 7.56 14.10
C VAL A 107 5.01 6.20 13.45
N SER A 108 5.10 6.19 12.12
CA SER A 108 5.54 5.00 11.38
C SER A 108 6.45 5.33 10.21
N TYR A 109 7.44 4.48 9.98
CA TYR A 109 8.20 4.40 8.74
C TYR A 109 7.85 3.07 8.07
N ILE A 110 7.56 3.10 6.76
CA ILE A 110 7.19 1.91 6.00
C ILE A 110 7.95 1.95 4.68
N HIS A 111 8.73 0.90 4.41
CA HIS A 111 9.48 0.76 3.18
C HIS A 111 9.20 -0.57 2.51
N GLN A 112 8.64 -0.53 1.31
CA GLN A 112 8.37 -1.71 0.50
C GLN A 112 9.61 -2.11 -0.31
N ARG A 113 10.02 -3.38 -0.22
CA ARG A 113 11.02 -4.01 -1.09
C ARG A 113 10.36 -5.14 -1.89
N VAL A 114 10.55 -5.14 -3.19
CA VAL A 114 10.01 -6.17 -4.09
C VAL A 114 11.10 -7.21 -4.34
N GLY A 115 10.90 -8.43 -3.86
CA GLY A 115 11.70 -9.60 -4.22
C GLY A 115 11.07 -10.37 -5.39
N ASP A 116 11.66 -11.51 -5.77
CA ASP A 116 11.18 -12.30 -6.91
C ASP A 116 9.85 -13.03 -6.60
N GLU A 117 9.71 -13.55 -5.38
CA GLU A 117 8.54 -14.34 -4.93
C GLU A 117 7.80 -13.71 -3.75
N ILE A 118 8.47 -12.85 -2.98
CA ILE A 118 7.96 -12.26 -1.74
C ILE A 118 8.09 -10.73 -1.83
N ILE A 119 7.08 -10.04 -1.29
CA ILE A 119 7.14 -8.59 -1.08
C ILE A 119 7.41 -8.35 0.40
N HIS A 120 8.48 -7.62 0.69
CA HIS A 120 8.89 -7.28 2.05
C HIS A 120 8.44 -5.85 2.40
N TYR A 121 8.09 -5.62 3.65
CA TYR A 121 8.00 -4.28 4.22
C TYR A 121 8.88 -4.19 5.47
N ASP A 122 9.81 -3.25 5.46
CA ASP A 122 10.55 -2.84 6.64
C ASP A 122 9.73 -1.74 7.32
N VAL A 123 9.32 -2.00 8.56
CA VAL A 123 8.38 -1.12 9.28
C VAL A 123 8.93 -0.76 10.65
N VAL A 124 8.83 0.52 10.96
CA VAL A 124 8.93 1.04 12.33
C VAL A 124 7.56 1.58 12.68
N SER A 125 7.09 1.28 13.88
CA SER A 125 5.92 1.90 14.50
C SER A 125 6.29 2.27 15.92
N GLY A 126 5.95 3.47 16.39
CA GLY A 126 6.32 3.88 17.74
C GLY A 126 5.72 5.23 18.15
N MET A 127 6.24 5.73 19.28
CA MET A 127 5.94 7.04 19.83
C MET A 127 7.23 7.82 20.08
N LEU A 128 7.21 9.11 19.76
CA LEU A 128 8.29 10.04 19.99
C LEU A 128 8.10 10.81 21.30
N ASP A 129 9.13 11.55 21.70
CA ASP A 129 9.07 12.42 22.86
C ASP A 129 7.96 13.47 22.69
N GLY A 130 7.10 13.57 23.71
CA GLY A 130 5.92 14.42 23.71
C GLY A 130 4.64 13.80 23.14
N ASP A 131 4.70 12.61 22.51
CA ASP A 131 3.49 11.93 22.03
C ASP A 131 2.66 11.36 23.18
N THR A 132 3.33 10.86 24.22
CA THR A 132 2.71 10.34 25.45
C THR A 132 3.53 10.66 26.70
N ALA A 133 3.10 10.18 27.87
CA ALA A 133 3.83 10.33 29.13
C ALA A 133 5.01 9.35 29.29
N PHE A 134 5.17 8.39 28.37
CA PHE A 134 6.24 7.40 28.40
C PHE A 134 7.48 7.91 27.66
N HIS A 135 8.64 7.30 27.95
CA HIS A 135 9.85 7.52 27.14
C HIS A 135 9.60 7.07 25.69
N PRO A 136 10.27 7.64 24.68
CA PRO A 136 10.14 7.19 23.29
C PRO A 136 10.40 5.70 23.15
N HIS A 137 9.50 5.00 22.46
CA HIS A 137 9.61 3.57 22.21
C HIS A 137 8.75 3.14 21.03
N GLY A 138 8.90 1.90 20.59
CA GLY A 138 8.09 1.30 19.55
C GLY A 138 8.50 -0.12 19.22
N HIS A 139 8.31 -0.50 17.96
CA HIS A 139 8.53 -1.84 17.42
C HIS A 139 9.24 -1.76 16.07
N LEU A 140 10.06 -2.77 15.80
CA LEU A 140 10.64 -3.04 14.49
C LEU A 140 9.94 -4.25 13.91
N ILE A 141 9.43 -4.13 12.70
CA ILE A 141 8.62 -5.16 12.07
C ILE A 141 9.17 -5.43 10.67
N GLU A 142 9.32 -6.70 10.33
CA GLU A 142 9.51 -7.13 8.94
C GLU A 142 8.28 -7.92 8.49
N LEU A 143 7.55 -7.39 7.52
CA LEU A 143 6.40 -8.06 6.93
C LEU A 143 6.82 -8.80 5.67
N HIS A 144 6.56 -10.10 5.59
CA HIS A 144 6.74 -10.92 4.40
C HIS A 144 5.38 -11.24 3.82
N VAL A 145 5.14 -10.82 2.58
CA VAL A 145 3.89 -11.11 1.87
C VAL A 145 4.14 -12.10 0.73
N SER A 146 3.55 -13.29 0.87
CA SER A 146 3.53 -14.38 -0.10
C SER A 146 2.11 -14.60 -0.66
N GLY A 147 1.92 -15.70 -1.42
CA GLY A 147 0.64 -16.02 -2.06
C GLY A 147 0.34 -15.18 -3.31
N VAL A 148 1.34 -14.43 -3.81
CA VAL A 148 1.20 -13.49 -4.92
C VAL A 148 2.07 -13.88 -6.11
N ASP A 149 1.57 -13.59 -7.31
CA ASP A 149 2.41 -13.56 -8.51
C ASP A 149 3.03 -12.15 -8.62
N VAL A 150 4.24 -11.99 -8.08
CA VAL A 150 4.93 -10.69 -8.02
C VAL A 150 5.13 -10.07 -9.42
N PRO A 151 5.56 -10.83 -10.45
CA PRO A 151 5.60 -10.32 -11.82
C PRO A 151 4.25 -9.72 -12.28
N VAL A 152 3.14 -10.42 -12.03
CA VAL A 152 1.79 -9.93 -12.37
C VAL A 152 1.44 -8.66 -11.60
N LEU A 153 1.74 -8.60 -10.30
CA LEU A 153 1.48 -7.39 -9.50
C LEU A 153 2.25 -6.17 -10.02
N CYS A 154 3.51 -6.37 -10.42
CA CYS A 154 4.40 -5.31 -10.91
C CYS A 154 4.03 -4.82 -12.31
N ALA A 155 3.44 -5.68 -13.15
CA ALA A 155 3.04 -5.33 -14.51
C ALA A 155 1.92 -4.27 -14.56
N GLY A 156 1.20 -4.06 -13.45
CA GLY A 156 0.11 -3.09 -13.35
C GLY A 156 -1.17 -3.52 -14.10
N PRO A 157 -2.21 -2.66 -14.13
CA PRO A 157 -3.44 -2.97 -14.85
C PRO A 157 -3.14 -3.17 -16.34
N GLN A 158 -3.43 -4.37 -16.87
CA GLN A 158 -3.39 -4.60 -18.31
C GLN A 158 -4.56 -3.83 -18.93
N VAL A 159 -4.27 -2.73 -19.63
CA VAL A 159 -5.27 -2.09 -20.48
C VAL A 159 -5.50 -3.03 -21.66
N ILE A 160 -6.60 -3.79 -21.62
CA ILE A 160 -7.06 -4.54 -22.79
C ILE A 160 -7.45 -3.50 -23.83
N SER A 161 -6.65 -3.37 -24.90
CA SER A 161 -6.99 -2.55 -26.05
C SER A 161 -8.20 -3.18 -26.73
N GLY A 162 -9.39 -2.69 -26.37
CA GLY A 162 -10.63 -2.98 -27.05
C GLY A 162 -10.56 -2.48 -28.50
N ALA A 163 -10.99 -3.35 -29.41
CA ALA A 163 -10.95 -3.22 -30.85
C ALA A 163 -11.38 -1.86 -31.41
N GLN A 164 -10.70 -1.45 -32.48
CA GLN A 164 -11.13 -0.41 -33.41
C GLN A 164 -12.54 -0.75 -33.95
N GLY A 165 -13.58 -0.19 -33.33
CA GLY A 165 -14.91 -0.11 -33.92
C GLY A 165 -14.95 1.06 -34.90
N GLY A 166 -14.77 0.76 -36.19
CA GLY A 166 -14.98 1.73 -37.26
C GLY A 166 -16.44 2.18 -37.28
N ILE A 167 -16.66 3.48 -37.11
CA ILE A 167 -17.94 4.10 -37.44
C ILE A 167 -17.87 4.46 -38.92
N ASP A 168 -18.51 3.64 -39.75
CA ASP A 168 -18.79 3.94 -41.15
C ASP A 168 -19.94 4.95 -41.21
N THR A 169 -19.60 6.23 -41.39
CA THR A 169 -20.56 7.29 -41.66
C THR A 169 -20.86 7.34 -43.15
N THR A 170 -21.81 6.52 -43.63
CA THR A 170 -22.55 6.83 -44.86
C THR A 170 -23.98 6.27 -44.80
N GLN A 171 -24.96 7.17 -44.66
CA GLN A 171 -26.10 7.36 -45.58
C GLN A 171 -27.25 8.11 -44.88
N GLY A 172 -27.67 9.20 -45.54
CA GLY A 172 -28.80 10.02 -45.14
C GLY A 172 -30.14 9.38 -45.46
N GLY A 173 -31.14 9.76 -44.67
CA GLY A 173 -32.55 9.47 -44.89
C GLY A 173 -33.39 10.48 -44.10
N SER A 174 -34.15 11.28 -44.84
CA SER A 174 -34.92 12.44 -44.39
C SER A 174 -36.30 12.06 -43.83
N LEU A 175 -36.88 13.01 -43.07
CA LEU A 175 -38.30 13.25 -42.75
C LEU A 175 -38.95 12.42 -41.62
N GLY A 176 -39.51 13.15 -40.65
CA GLY A 176 -40.40 12.64 -39.62
C GLY A 176 -40.63 13.64 -38.49
N ASP A 177 -41.28 14.76 -38.82
CA ASP A 177 -41.90 15.70 -37.91
C ASP A 177 -42.82 14.96 -36.92
N ASP A 178 -42.65 15.15 -35.61
CA ASP A 178 -43.79 15.35 -34.74
C ASP A 178 -43.44 15.95 -33.38
N ARG A 179 -44.26 16.92 -33.04
CA ARG A 179 -44.27 17.81 -31.88
C ARG A 179 -44.43 17.02 -30.58
N PHE A 180 -43.86 17.53 -29.48
CA PHE A 180 -44.68 17.81 -28.30
C PHE A 180 -44.02 18.88 -27.42
N ASP A 181 -44.89 19.75 -26.94
CA ASP A 181 -44.69 21.07 -26.37
C ASP A 181 -44.25 21.03 -24.89
N LYS A 182 -43.67 22.14 -24.47
CA LYS A 182 -43.27 22.49 -23.10
C LYS A 182 -44.49 22.63 -22.18
N SER A 183 -44.24 22.44 -20.89
CA SER A 183 -44.50 23.37 -19.77
C SER A 183 -45.12 22.73 -18.52
N ASP A 184 -44.43 23.05 -17.42
CA ASP A 184 -44.90 23.30 -16.05
C ASP A 184 -45.80 22.28 -15.33
N GLN A 185 -45.18 21.65 -14.32
CA GLN A 185 -45.61 21.74 -12.91
C GLN A 185 -44.47 21.34 -11.97
#